data_AF-A0A8J7Q3C1-F1
#
_entry.id   AF-A0A8J7Q3C1-F1
#
_cell.length_a   1.000
_cell.length_b   1.000
_cell.length_c   1.000
_cell.angle_alpha   90.00
_cell.angle_beta   90.00
_cell.angle_gamma   90.00
#
_symmetry.space_group_name_H-M   'P 1'
#
loop_
_entity.id
_entity.type
_entity.pdbx_description
1 polymer ?
#
loop_
_entity_poly.entity_id
_entity_poly.type
_entity_poly.pdbx_seq_one_letter_code
_entity_poly.pdbx_strand_id
1 'polypeptide(L)'
;MTRQILSVALAGLVSVAVGAQGPDALQPGERIELYKKNRNVIERLVLQTVESSKVPNDHLKRADAYYPVLMQFSIEIQSAEGIGEKARVLELTDHLRILLEDGLAPTLDKAKQQVEGGSGVDEFPKVKRDLLAQIGALQQQLEPGSPAGASLVAAKNKVDSITLPEKK
;
A
#
# COMPACT_ATOMS: atom_id res chain seq x y z
N MET A 1 -30.46 -19.40 -13.16
CA MET A 1 -29.24 -19.74 -12.39
C MET A 1 -28.03 -19.59 -13.30
N THR A 2 -27.55 -18.37 -13.46
CA THR A 2 -26.37 -18.06 -14.29
C THR A 2 -25.17 -17.93 -13.36
N ARG A 3 -24.36 -18.99 -13.32
CA ARG A 3 -23.04 -19.00 -12.68
C ARG A 3 -22.15 -18.01 -13.44
N GLN A 4 -22.02 -16.79 -12.92
CA GLN A 4 -21.02 -15.85 -13.40
C GLN A 4 -19.66 -16.36 -12.92
N ILE A 5 -18.94 -16.91 -13.89
CA ILE A 5 -17.54 -17.30 -13.81
C ILE A 5 -16.77 -16.02 -13.45
N LEU A 6 -16.30 -15.92 -12.20
CA LEU A 6 -15.36 -14.89 -11.79
C LEU A 6 -14.09 -15.12 -12.61
N SER A 7 -13.94 -14.34 -13.68
CA SER A 7 -12.66 -14.10 -14.32
C SER A 7 -11.75 -13.44 -13.29
N VAL A 8 -11.04 -14.26 -12.52
CA VAL A 8 -9.90 -13.83 -11.71
C VAL A 8 -8.84 -13.39 -12.72
N ALA A 9 -8.87 -12.10 -13.06
CA ALA A 9 -7.82 -11.43 -13.80
C ALA A 9 -6.59 -11.33 -12.87
N LEU A 10 -5.92 -12.47 -12.67
CA LEU A 10 -4.55 -12.53 -12.19
C LEU A 10 -3.65 -12.18 -13.39
N ALA A 11 -3.85 -11.00 -13.96
CA ALA A 11 -2.94 -10.45 -14.94
C ALA A 11 -1.69 -10.04 -14.17
N GLY A 12 -0.61 -10.78 -14.40
CA GLY A 12 0.66 -10.58 -13.75
C GLY A 12 1.06 -9.11 -13.74
N LEU A 13 1.46 -8.63 -12.57
CA LEU A 13 2.27 -7.43 -12.41
C LEU A 13 3.66 -7.68 -13.01
N VAL A 14 3.72 -7.96 -14.32
CA VAL A 14 4.88 -7.66 -15.12
C VAL A 14 4.67 -6.22 -15.55
N SER A 15 5.03 -5.30 -14.66
CA SER A 15 5.17 -3.90 -15.01
C SER A 15 6.27 -3.83 -16.07
N VAL A 16 5.87 -3.87 -17.34
CA VAL A 16 6.73 -3.44 -18.44
C VAL A 16 6.93 -1.95 -18.19
N ALA A 17 8.07 -1.62 -17.58
CA ALA A 17 8.54 -0.25 -17.46
C ALA A 17 8.79 0.29 -18.87
N VAL A 18 7.74 0.77 -19.52
CA VAL A 18 7.85 1.60 -20.72
C VAL A 18 8.37 2.96 -20.22
N GLY A 19 9.69 3.10 -20.19
CA GLY A 19 10.35 4.38 -19.88
C GLY A 19 11.47 4.30 -18.85
N ALA A 20 12.52 3.54 -19.11
CA ALA A 20 13.81 3.75 -18.43
C ALA A 20 14.94 3.40 -19.41
N GLN A 21 15.09 4.19 -20.48
CA GLN A 21 16.35 4.29 -21.23
C GLN A 21 17.15 5.51 -20.73
N GLY A 22 17.16 5.72 -19.42
CA GLY A 22 17.98 6.74 -18.77
C GLY A 22 19.28 6.13 -18.22
N PRO A 23 20.32 6.94 -17.98
CA PRO A 23 21.59 6.47 -17.42
C PRO A 23 21.46 5.75 -16.06
N ASP A 24 20.32 5.89 -15.37
CA ASP A 24 20.02 5.25 -14.07
C ASP A 24 19.14 3.98 -14.18
N ALA A 25 18.96 3.45 -15.39
CA ALA A 25 18.14 2.25 -15.58
C ALA A 25 18.83 0.99 -15.04
N LEU A 26 18.22 0.36 -14.03
CA LEU A 26 18.70 -0.90 -13.47
C LEU A 26 18.82 -1.98 -14.54
N GLN A 27 20.00 -2.60 -14.58
CA GLN A 27 20.29 -3.76 -15.41
C GLN A 27 19.43 -4.96 -14.99
N PRO A 28 19.11 -5.89 -15.90
CA PRO A 28 18.30 -7.07 -15.57
C PRO A 28 18.80 -7.86 -14.35
N GLY A 29 20.12 -7.99 -14.18
CA GLY A 29 20.72 -8.66 -13.01
C GLY A 29 20.46 -7.93 -11.69
N GLU A 30 20.52 -6.60 -11.70
CA GLU A 30 20.25 -5.77 -10.52
C GLU A 30 18.78 -5.84 -10.10
N ARG A 31 17.86 -5.92 -11.08
CA ARG A 31 16.43 -6.14 -10.83
C ARG A 31 16.15 -7.47 -10.15
N ILE A 32 16.85 -8.54 -10.56
CA ILE A 32 16.71 -9.86 -9.93
C ILE A 32 17.20 -9.82 -8.48
N GLU A 33 18.32 -9.18 -8.21
CA GLU A 33 18.85 -9.05 -6.84
C GLU A 33 17.93 -8.20 -5.95
N LEU A 34 17.37 -7.11 -6.48
CA LEU A 34 16.37 -6.32 -5.78
C LEU A 34 15.11 -7.14 -5.46
N TYR A 35 14.59 -7.89 -6.43
CA TYR A 35 13.45 -8.79 -6.18
C TYR A 35 13.76 -9.80 -5.07
N LYS A 36 14.94 -10.42 -5.08
CA LYS A 36 15.36 -11.36 -4.02
C LYS A 36 15.39 -10.69 -2.65
N LYS A 37 15.93 -9.47 -2.55
CA LYS A 37 15.97 -8.68 -1.30
C LYS A 37 14.58 -8.26 -0.82
N ASN A 38 13.66 -8.01 -1.74
CA ASN A 38 12.30 -7.55 -1.44
C ASN A 38 11.29 -8.69 -1.29
N ARG A 39 11.69 -9.94 -1.55
CA ARG A 39 10.82 -11.11 -1.59
C ARG A 39 9.96 -11.29 -0.33
N ASN A 40 10.54 -11.09 0.86
CA ASN A 40 9.80 -11.25 2.13
C ASN A 40 8.62 -10.27 2.23
N VAL A 41 8.83 -9.01 1.83
CA VAL A 41 7.78 -7.98 1.81
C VAL A 41 6.67 -8.35 0.84
N ILE A 42 7.04 -8.82 -0.35
CA ILE A 42 6.08 -9.24 -1.37
C ILE A 42 5.28 -10.45 -0.88
N GLU A 43 5.94 -11.47 -0.31
CA GLU A 43 5.26 -12.65 0.23
C GLU A 43 4.28 -12.27 1.36
N ARG A 44 4.67 -11.38 2.28
CA ARG A 44 3.78 -10.86 3.32
C ARG A 44 2.60 -10.09 2.76
N LEU A 45 2.83 -9.24 1.77
CA LEU A 45 1.75 -8.51 1.09
C LEU A 45 0.74 -9.47 0.46
N VAL A 46 1.22 -10.50 -0.23
CA VAL A 46 0.37 -11.54 -0.84
C VAL A 46 -0.41 -12.30 0.24
N LEU A 47 0.27 -12.77 1.29
CA LEU A 47 -0.38 -13.46 2.41
C LEU A 47 -1.47 -12.59 3.05
N GLN A 48 -1.19 -11.32 3.32
CA GLN A 48 -2.18 -10.44 3.92
C GLN A 48 -3.35 -10.16 2.98
N THR A 49 -3.11 -10.07 1.67
CA THR A 49 -4.17 -9.91 0.67
C THR A 49 -5.09 -11.14 0.65
N VAL A 50 -4.50 -12.34 0.73
CA VAL A 50 -5.24 -13.60 0.85
C VAL A 50 -6.04 -13.64 2.15
N GLU A 51 -5.45 -13.29 3.30
CA GLU A 51 -6.18 -13.24 4.57
C GLU A 51 -7.33 -12.21 4.54
N SER A 52 -7.09 -11.03 3.97
CA SER A 52 -8.11 -9.98 3.77
C SER A 52 -9.28 -10.45 2.90
N SER A 53 -9.03 -11.33 1.92
CA SER A 53 -10.09 -11.92 1.08
C SER A 53 -11.06 -12.81 1.86
N LYS A 54 -10.67 -13.33 3.04
CA LYS A 54 -11.52 -14.19 3.87
C LYS A 54 -12.64 -13.44 4.60
N VAL A 55 -12.60 -12.11 4.59
CA VAL A 55 -13.62 -11.23 5.18
C VAL A 55 -14.25 -10.33 4.09
N PRO A 56 -14.90 -10.92 3.07
CA PRO A 56 -15.23 -10.22 1.82
C PRO A 56 -16.18 -9.02 2.00
N ASN A 57 -17.05 -9.06 3.01
CA ASN A 57 -18.09 -8.06 3.26
C ASN A 57 -17.77 -7.11 4.42
N ASP A 58 -16.57 -7.20 5.00
CA ASP A 58 -16.14 -6.34 6.09
C ASP A 58 -14.94 -5.49 5.65
N HIS A 59 -15.24 -4.42 4.91
CA HIS A 59 -14.24 -3.53 4.34
C HIS A 59 -13.44 -2.78 5.40
N LEU A 60 -14.04 -2.51 6.57
CA LEU A 60 -13.32 -1.88 7.68
C LEU A 60 -12.24 -2.81 8.25
N LYS A 61 -12.59 -4.06 8.52
CA LYS A 61 -11.62 -5.07 8.94
C LYS A 61 -10.56 -5.34 7.87
N ARG A 62 -10.93 -5.27 6.59
CA ARG A 62 -9.98 -5.36 5.48
C ARG A 62 -9.01 -4.19 5.44
N ALA A 63 -9.46 -2.98 5.76
CA ALA A 63 -8.59 -1.81 5.85
C ALA A 63 -7.62 -1.93 7.04
N ASP A 64 -8.12 -2.36 8.20
CA ASP A 64 -7.30 -2.58 9.41
C ASP A 64 -6.18 -3.60 9.16
N ALA A 65 -6.47 -4.64 8.37
CA ALA A 65 -5.49 -5.63 7.94
C ALA A 65 -4.29 -5.05 7.14
N TYR A 66 -4.33 -3.80 6.65
CA TYR A 66 -3.16 -3.17 6.02
C TYR A 66 -2.11 -2.72 7.03
N TYR A 67 -2.48 -2.46 8.29
CA TYR A 67 -1.55 -1.97 9.30
C TYR A 67 -0.26 -2.80 9.42
N PRO A 68 -0.29 -4.14 9.59
CA PRO A 68 0.94 -4.95 9.65
C PRO A 68 1.77 -4.91 8.36
N VAL A 69 1.15 -4.70 7.20
CA VAL A 69 1.86 -4.57 5.92
C VAL A 69 2.59 -3.23 5.86
N LEU A 70 1.92 -2.13 6.23
CA LEU A 70 2.54 -0.81 6.31
C LEU A 70 3.72 -0.80 7.29
N MET A 71 3.58 -1.48 8.43
CA MET A 71 4.66 -1.64 9.40
C MET A 71 5.86 -2.39 8.80
N GLN A 72 5.62 -3.46 8.03
CA GLN A 72 6.71 -4.18 7.36
C GLN A 72 7.42 -3.30 6.32
N PHE A 73 6.68 -2.55 5.50
CA PHE A 73 7.28 -1.61 4.55
C PHE A 73 8.16 -0.58 5.27
N SER A 74 7.72 -0.06 6.42
CA SER A 74 8.51 0.89 7.22
C SER A 74 9.83 0.27 7.68
N ILE A 75 9.80 -0.96 8.21
CA ILE A 75 11.02 -1.67 8.65
C ILE A 75 12.02 -1.84 7.50
N GLU A 76 11.52 -2.19 6.32
CA GLU A 76 12.37 -2.57 5.18
C GLU A 76 12.93 -1.34 4.46
N ILE A 77 12.15 -0.25 4.40
CA ILE A 77 12.61 1.04 3.93
C ILE A 77 13.68 1.61 4.86
N GLN A 78 13.45 1.61 6.19
CA GLN A 78 14.46 2.05 7.16
C GLN A 78 15.74 1.21 7.07
N SER A 79 15.60 -0.11 6.93
CA SER A 79 16.74 -1.02 6.76
C SER A 79 17.55 -0.66 5.52
N ALA A 80 16.88 -0.45 4.38
CA ALA A 80 17.51 -0.06 3.12
C ALA A 80 18.17 1.34 3.20
N GLU A 81 17.53 2.31 3.84
CA GLU A 81 18.11 3.63 4.08
C GLU A 81 19.35 3.56 4.97
N GLY A 82 19.29 2.79 6.06
CA GLY A 82 20.37 2.65 7.02
C GLY A 82 21.67 2.09 6.43
N ILE A 83 21.58 1.35 5.32
CA ILE A 83 22.75 0.82 4.59
C ILE A 83 22.98 1.49 3.22
N GLY A 84 22.23 2.56 2.91
CA GLY A 84 22.43 3.36 1.70
C GLY A 84 21.93 2.74 0.39
N GLU A 85 21.01 1.76 0.43
CA GLU A 85 20.45 1.09 -0.73
C GLU A 85 19.35 1.94 -1.43
N LYS A 86 19.74 3.06 -2.03
CA LYS A 86 18.82 4.03 -2.66
C LYS A 86 17.83 3.41 -3.66
N ALA A 87 18.31 2.49 -4.50
CA ALA A 87 17.46 1.80 -5.49
C ALA A 87 16.34 0.98 -4.81
N ARG A 88 16.67 0.33 -3.69
CA ARG A 88 15.71 -0.47 -2.92
C ARG A 88 14.71 0.42 -2.20
N VAL A 89 15.15 1.55 -1.63
CA VAL A 89 14.26 2.55 -1.02
C VAL A 89 13.23 3.05 -2.03
N LEU A 90 13.67 3.40 -3.25
CA LEU A 90 12.78 3.84 -4.32
C LEU A 90 11.77 2.75 -4.71
N GLU A 91 12.21 1.52 -4.91
CA GLU A 91 11.32 0.41 -5.29
C GLU A 91 10.30 0.07 -4.19
N LEU A 92 10.76 -0.04 -2.94
CA LEU A 92 9.86 -0.31 -1.80
C LEU A 92 8.84 0.80 -1.62
N THR A 93 9.25 2.05 -1.81
CA THR A 93 8.36 3.21 -1.71
C THR A 93 7.35 3.24 -2.86
N ASP A 94 7.75 2.85 -4.08
CA ASP A 94 6.83 2.75 -5.21
C ASP A 94 5.81 1.63 -5.04
N HIS A 95 6.23 0.46 -4.55
CA HIS A 95 5.31 -0.62 -4.17
C HIS A 95 4.33 -0.18 -3.09
N LEU A 96 4.81 0.56 -2.09
CA LEU A 96 3.95 1.11 -1.04
C LEU A 96 2.96 2.13 -1.60
N ARG A 97 3.37 3.03 -2.49
CA ARG A 97 2.47 3.96 -3.17
C ARG A 97 1.35 3.21 -3.89
N ILE A 98 1.68 2.20 -4.69
CA ILE A 98 0.69 1.38 -5.41
C ILE A 98 -0.27 0.72 -4.41
N LEU A 99 0.26 0.15 -3.32
CA LEU A 99 -0.56 -0.46 -2.26
C LEU A 99 -1.56 0.53 -1.66
N LEU A 100 -1.12 1.77 -1.40
CA LEU A 100 -1.96 2.81 -0.83
C LEU A 100 -3.02 3.28 -1.83
N GLU A 101 -2.64 3.50 -3.08
CA GLU A 101 -3.51 4.08 -4.10
C GLU A 101 -4.56 3.11 -4.64
N ASP A 102 -4.16 1.85 -4.87
CA ASP A 102 -4.97 0.84 -5.55
C ASP A 102 -5.52 -0.23 -4.58
N GLY A 103 -4.95 -0.32 -3.38
CA GLY A 103 -5.38 -1.25 -2.34
C GLY A 103 -6.12 -0.55 -1.20
N LEU A 104 -5.40 0.23 -0.40
CA LEU A 104 -5.93 0.77 0.85
C LEU A 104 -7.00 1.85 0.63
N ALA A 105 -6.74 2.85 -0.20
CA ALA A 105 -7.68 3.94 -0.46
C ALA A 105 -9.06 3.42 -0.93
N PRO A 106 -9.18 2.59 -1.99
CA PRO A 106 -10.48 2.07 -2.40
C PRO A 106 -11.11 1.13 -1.35
N THR A 107 -10.31 0.48 -0.49
CA THR A 107 -10.85 -0.32 0.63
C THR A 107 -11.46 0.59 1.69
N LEU A 108 -10.82 1.71 2.04
CA LEU A 108 -11.36 2.71 2.96
C LEU A 108 -12.58 3.41 2.41
N ASP A 109 -12.65 3.69 1.10
CA ASP A 109 -13.86 4.24 0.47
C ASP A 109 -15.06 3.29 0.62
N LYS A 110 -14.84 1.98 0.42
CA LYS A 110 -15.89 0.97 0.64
C LYS A 110 -16.23 0.82 2.13
N ALA A 111 -15.24 0.90 3.01
CA ALA A 111 -15.46 0.88 4.46
C ALA A 111 -16.29 2.08 4.91
N LYS A 112 -16.03 3.27 4.37
CA LYS A 112 -16.85 4.47 4.58
C LYS A 112 -18.30 4.22 4.19
N GLN A 113 -18.55 3.72 2.97
CA GLN A 113 -19.91 3.40 2.50
C GLN A 113 -20.59 2.35 3.38
N GLN A 114 -19.85 1.35 3.87
CA GLN A 114 -20.37 0.32 4.77
C GLN A 114 -20.79 0.89 6.12
N VAL A 115 -19.99 1.78 6.73
CA VAL A 115 -20.28 2.31 8.07
C VAL A 115 -21.33 3.42 8.05
N GLU A 116 -21.48 4.17 6.96
CA GLU A 116 -22.53 5.20 6.81
C GLU A 116 -23.95 4.63 6.95
N GLY A 117 -24.14 3.34 6.65
CA GLY A 117 -25.43 2.64 6.75
C GLY A 117 -25.50 1.58 7.86
N GLY A 118 -24.52 1.48 8.76
CA GLY A 118 -24.42 0.33 9.67
C GLY A 118 -23.55 0.53 10.92
N SER A 119 -23.09 -0.59 11.49
CA SER A 119 -22.17 -0.61 12.63
C SER A 119 -20.73 -0.26 12.19
N GLY A 120 -19.94 0.35 13.09
CA GLY A 120 -18.52 0.68 12.84
C GLY A 120 -18.22 2.17 12.65
N VAL A 121 -19.22 3.04 12.80
CA VAL A 121 -19.07 4.51 12.70
C VAL A 121 -17.99 5.05 13.65
N ASP A 122 -17.88 4.50 14.86
CA ASP A 122 -16.89 4.93 15.86
C ASP A 122 -15.51 4.29 15.63
N GLU A 123 -15.47 3.14 14.95
CA GLU A 123 -14.23 2.38 14.70
C GLU A 123 -13.51 2.87 13.44
N PHE A 124 -14.24 3.29 12.41
CA PHE A 124 -13.67 3.80 11.16
C PHE A 124 -12.65 4.94 11.37
N PRO A 125 -12.95 6.00 12.15
CA PRO A 125 -11.98 7.07 12.41
C PRO A 125 -10.72 6.56 13.09
N LYS A 126 -10.83 5.57 13.98
CA LYS A 126 -9.70 4.97 14.69
C LYS A 126 -8.78 4.23 13.71
N VAL A 127 -9.35 3.30 12.93
CA VAL A 127 -8.59 2.52 11.94
C VAL A 127 -7.90 3.45 10.94
N LYS A 128 -8.63 4.42 10.38
CA LYS A 128 -8.06 5.40 9.45
C LYS A 128 -6.91 6.20 10.07
N ARG A 129 -7.09 6.70 11.29
CA ARG A 129 -6.06 7.48 11.99
C ARG A 129 -4.80 6.64 12.23
N ASP A 130 -4.96 5.40 12.68
CA ASP A 130 -3.83 4.53 12.99
C ASP A 130 -3.04 4.18 11.71
N LEU A 131 -3.73 3.94 10.58
CA LEU A 131 -3.11 3.78 9.26
C LEU A 131 -2.38 5.06 8.79
N LEU A 132 -3.02 6.23 8.92
CA LEU A 132 -2.41 7.51 8.55
C LEU A 132 -1.19 7.86 9.41
N ALA A 133 -1.22 7.53 10.70
CA ALA A 133 -0.09 7.70 11.58
C ALA A 133 1.09 6.86 11.13
N GLN A 134 0.85 5.59 10.73
CA GLN A 134 1.90 4.71 10.20
C GLN A 134 2.47 5.23 8.88
N ILE A 135 1.63 5.70 7.95
CA ILE A 135 2.08 6.30 6.68
C ILE A 135 2.90 7.58 6.96
N GLY A 136 2.43 8.41 7.89
CA GLY A 136 3.13 9.64 8.29
C GLY A 136 4.49 9.37 8.91
N ALA A 137 4.60 8.37 9.79
CA ALA A 137 5.87 7.96 10.37
C ALA A 137 6.87 7.49 9.31
N LEU A 138 6.39 6.75 8.30
CA LEU A 138 7.21 6.30 7.18
C LEU A 138 7.67 7.47 6.30
N GLN A 139 6.78 8.43 6.02
CA GLN A 139 7.13 9.64 5.27
C GLN A 139 8.22 10.47 5.98
N GLN A 140 8.20 10.53 7.32
CA GLN A 140 9.22 11.24 8.11
C GLN A 140 10.59 10.57 8.09
N GLN A 141 10.66 9.28 7.74
CA GLN A 141 11.92 8.54 7.65
C GLN A 141 12.66 8.85 6.35
N LEU A 142 11.91 9.12 5.29
CA LEU A 142 12.46 9.41 3.98
C LEU A 142 13.15 10.77 3.92
N GLU A 143 14.22 10.83 3.14
CA GLU A 143 14.93 12.09 2.87
C GLU A 143 13.96 13.17 2.36
N PRO A 144 13.90 14.35 3.01
CA PRO A 144 13.01 15.44 2.61
C PRO A 144 13.26 15.88 1.17
N GLY A 145 12.18 15.95 0.37
CA GLY A 145 12.27 16.34 -1.05
C GLY A 145 12.75 15.23 -1.98
N SER A 146 13.03 14.03 -1.47
CA SER A 146 13.32 12.88 -2.32
C SER A 146 12.10 12.48 -3.18
N PRO A 147 12.33 11.87 -4.37
CA PRO A 147 11.24 11.32 -5.17
C PRO A 147 10.36 10.32 -4.41
N ALA A 148 10.97 9.52 -3.52
CA ALA A 148 10.28 8.59 -2.63
C ALA A 148 9.34 9.32 -1.66
N GLY A 149 9.84 10.36 -0.99
CA GLY A 149 9.02 11.16 -0.07
C GLY A 149 7.86 11.85 -0.78
N ALA A 150 8.10 12.44 -1.96
CA ALA A 150 7.08 13.14 -2.74
C ALA A 150 5.96 12.19 -3.21
N SER A 151 6.30 10.96 -3.63
CA SER A 151 5.33 10.00 -4.13
C SER A 151 4.37 9.52 -3.03
N LEU A 152 4.85 9.37 -1.79
CA LEU A 152 4.02 9.01 -0.65
C LEU A 152 3.12 10.13 -0.14
N VAL A 153 3.53 11.41 -0.28
CA VAL A 153 2.67 12.54 0.09
C VAL A 153 1.36 12.49 -0.68
N ALA A 154 1.42 12.26 -1.99
CA ALA A 154 0.22 12.18 -2.82
C ALA A 154 -0.69 11.01 -2.39
N ALA A 155 -0.12 9.82 -2.19
CA ALA A 155 -0.86 8.65 -1.74
C ALA A 155 -1.48 8.83 -0.34
N LYS A 156 -0.73 9.43 0.60
CA LYS A 156 -1.22 9.76 1.94
C LYS A 156 -2.39 10.73 1.88
N ASN A 157 -2.29 11.79 1.07
CA ASN A 157 -3.36 12.78 0.92
C ASN A 157 -4.64 12.15 0.35
N LYS A 158 -4.51 11.19 -0.56
CA LYS A 158 -5.65 10.40 -1.07
C LYS A 158 -6.34 9.65 0.06
N VAL A 159 -5.59 8.91 0.89
CA VAL A 159 -6.13 8.21 2.07
C VAL A 159 -6.77 9.18 3.06
N ASP A 160 -6.14 10.34 3.30
CA ASP A 160 -6.61 11.34 4.24
C ASP A 160 -7.91 12.03 3.80
N SER A 161 -8.13 12.17 2.50
CA SER A 161 -9.37 12.76 1.96
C SER A 161 -10.64 11.93 2.25
N ILE A 162 -10.48 10.65 2.59
CA ILE A 162 -11.59 9.72 2.84
C ILE A 162 -12.16 9.95 4.24
N THR A 163 -13.12 10.86 4.37
CA THR A 163 -13.73 11.24 5.65
C THR A 163 -15.20 10.86 5.71
N LEU A 164 -15.71 10.53 6.90
CA LEU A 164 -17.14 10.41 7.12
C LEU A 164 -17.78 11.81 7.08
N PRO A 165 -19.02 11.95 6.59
CA PRO A 165 -19.74 13.21 6.68
C PRO A 165 -19.92 13.62 8.15
N GLU A 166 -19.80 14.90 8.44
CA GLU A 166 -20.11 15.43 9.77
C GLU A 166 -21.57 15.08 10.12
N LYS A 167 -21.80 14.52 11.32
CA LYS A 167 -23.15 14.28 11.83
C LYS A 167 -23.85 15.65 11.90
N LYS A 168 -24.88 15.85 11.06
CA LYS A 168 -25.78 17.00 11.13
C LYS A 168 -26.59 17.00 12.41
#